data_AF-A0A7L4RKL4-F1
#
_entry.id   AF-A0A7L4RKL4-F1
#
_cell.length_a   1.000
_cell.length_b   1.000
_cell.length_c   1.000
_cell.angle_alpha   90.00
_cell.angle_beta   90.00
_cell.angle_gamma   90.00
#
_symmetry.space_group_name_H-M   'P 1'
#
loop_
_entity.id
_entity.type
_entity.pdbx_description
1 polymer ?
#
loop_
_entity_poly.entity_id
_entity_poly.type
_entity_poly.pdbx_seq_one_letter_code
_entity_poly.pdbx_strand_id
1 'polypeptide(L)'
;MILALAFITAAVFFGYAASRFFDFIDDWLKRAAFALFFGFLCAAWVALVFSWLVFGSLGVGSILSAVVVLLAVGGVLFFKGGCKRKRAERLVSARVLALVALVVLVYAALNFSAVLFSNDRGGWSAIVNVWGDYPLHIALINSFVLRDNFPPQYPVLEGSPLAYPFITDFLTSVLINGGFGLREAIWFSNVALFFSLVVFLFYLAKEFSSSKKIAALALLFFLFNGNAGIMNAFGDALQNPGALLQPSLDYSHDEPRGLFFMNVIYAVFVPERSALLGFTAAVVIYLLLWRNVFEPSGRQRKREFLLAGILFGLLPLTHAHSFLAAGVAAAFFFFNKPTRNWLYLLIPAAVLAAPQILWMSQQIGPNTISAHLGWIASNEGKPFFDLAGFWLANGWVVLVLS
;
A
#
# COMPACT_ATOMS: atom_id res chain seq x y z
N MET A 1 -23.65 -9.14 2.51
CA MET A 1 -22.81 -8.66 3.63
C MET A 1 -22.18 -9.78 4.47
N ILE A 2 -22.91 -10.81 4.90
CA ILE A 2 -22.39 -11.86 5.81
C ILE A 2 -21.12 -12.53 5.26
N LEU A 3 -21.09 -12.86 3.97
CA LEU A 3 -19.94 -13.51 3.34
C LEU A 3 -18.69 -12.61 3.33
N ALA A 4 -18.85 -11.30 3.06
CA ALA A 4 -17.75 -10.33 3.16
C ALA A 4 -17.19 -10.25 4.59
N LEU A 5 -18.06 -10.21 5.60
CA LEU A 5 -17.64 -10.18 7.01
C LEU A 5 -16.90 -11.46 7.40
N ALA A 6 -17.39 -12.64 6.98
CA ALA A 6 -16.70 -13.91 7.20
C ALA A 6 -15.30 -13.92 6.55
N PHE A 7 -15.19 -13.39 5.32
CA PHE A 7 -13.91 -13.23 4.62
C PHE A 7 -12.94 -12.30 5.36
N ILE A 8 -13.40 -11.12 5.78
CA ILE A 8 -12.59 -10.17 6.57
C ILE A 8 -12.13 -10.81 7.87
N THR A 9 -13.02 -11.45 8.62
CA THR A 9 -12.69 -12.10 9.90
C THR A 9 -11.66 -13.21 9.70
N ALA A 10 -11.83 -14.06 8.69
CA ALA A 10 -10.89 -15.13 8.38
C ALA A 10 -9.50 -14.58 7.98
N ALA A 11 -9.47 -13.53 7.15
CA ALA A 11 -8.24 -12.87 6.74
C ALA A 11 -7.49 -12.26 7.94
N VAL A 12 -8.19 -11.51 8.80
CA VAL A 12 -7.61 -10.90 10.00
C VAL A 12 -7.15 -11.95 11.00
N PHE A 13 -7.93 -13.02 11.19
CA PHE A 13 -7.53 -14.14 12.06
C PHE A 13 -6.26 -14.83 11.54
N PHE A 14 -6.18 -15.11 10.24
CA PHE A 14 -4.99 -15.68 9.61
C PHE A 14 -3.76 -14.77 9.82
N GLY A 15 -3.91 -13.47 9.54
CA GLY A 15 -2.83 -12.50 9.74
C GLY A 15 -2.39 -12.40 11.21
N TYR A 16 -3.35 -12.39 12.14
CA TYR A 16 -3.08 -12.44 13.58
C TYR A 16 -2.34 -13.73 13.98
N ALA A 17 -2.75 -14.89 13.49
CA ALA A 17 -2.10 -16.15 13.79
C ALA A 17 -0.66 -16.19 13.25
N ALA A 18 -0.44 -15.72 12.03
CA ALA A 18 0.88 -15.59 11.42
C ALA A 18 1.79 -14.61 12.19
N SER A 19 1.24 -13.53 12.73
CA SER A 19 1.98 -12.52 13.49
C SER A 19 2.73 -13.08 14.71
N ARG A 20 2.30 -14.24 15.24
CA ARG A 20 2.91 -14.89 16.41
C ARG A 20 4.29 -15.48 16.13
N PHE A 21 4.71 -15.55 14.86
CA PHE A 21 5.96 -16.18 14.45
C PHE A 21 7.13 -15.21 14.27
N PHE A 22 6.86 -13.90 14.34
CA PHE A 22 7.81 -12.84 13.99
C PHE A 22 8.17 -11.96 15.20
N ASP A 23 9.47 -11.76 15.41
CA ASP A 23 9.96 -11.08 16.61
C ASP A 23 9.84 -9.55 16.53
N PHE A 24 9.65 -8.98 15.34
CA PHE A 24 9.44 -7.54 15.15
C PHE A 24 8.04 -7.08 15.59
N ILE A 25 7.10 -8.01 15.75
CA ILE A 25 5.73 -7.78 16.23
C ILE A 25 5.70 -7.94 17.75
N ASP A 26 6.25 -6.95 18.44
CA ASP A 26 6.47 -6.92 19.88
C ASP A 26 5.46 -6.06 20.66
N ASP A 27 4.46 -5.50 19.98
CA ASP A 27 3.34 -4.77 20.56
C ASP A 27 2.03 -5.06 19.80
N TRP A 28 0.90 -4.78 20.46
CA TRP A 28 -0.43 -5.06 19.93
C TRP A 28 -0.79 -4.20 18.69
N LEU A 29 -0.24 -2.99 18.58
CA LEU A 29 -0.53 -2.09 17.47
C LEU A 29 0.09 -2.61 16.17
N LYS A 30 1.35 -3.04 16.21
CA LYS A 30 1.98 -3.79 15.10
C LYS A 30 1.21 -5.06 14.76
N ARG A 31 0.71 -5.75 15.79
CA ARG A 31 -0.05 -7.00 15.59
C ARG A 31 -1.35 -6.75 14.85
N ALA A 32 -2.10 -5.71 15.21
CA ALA A 32 -3.33 -5.31 14.53
C ALA A 32 -3.06 -4.87 13.09
N ALA A 33 -2.06 -4.01 12.88
CA ALA A 33 -1.64 -3.57 11.54
C ALA A 33 -1.20 -4.75 10.67
N PHE A 34 -0.36 -5.65 11.20
CA PHE A 34 0.06 -6.85 10.49
C PHE A 34 -1.10 -7.76 10.15
N ALA A 35 -2.04 -7.96 11.09
CA ALA A 35 -3.19 -8.84 10.89
C ALA A 35 -4.08 -8.35 9.74
N LEU A 36 -4.32 -7.04 9.65
CA LEU A 36 -5.08 -6.44 8.55
C LEU A 36 -4.30 -6.52 7.23
N PHE A 37 -3.09 -5.97 7.19
CA PHE A 37 -2.27 -5.94 5.97
C PHE A 37 -1.97 -7.34 5.41
N PHE A 38 -1.31 -8.19 6.21
CA PHE A 38 -0.87 -9.50 5.75
C PHE A 38 -2.06 -10.44 5.52
N GLY A 39 -3.09 -10.30 6.35
CA GLY A 39 -4.35 -11.00 6.19
C GLY A 39 -5.00 -10.69 4.84
N PHE A 40 -5.19 -9.41 4.51
CA PHE A 40 -5.83 -8.98 3.26
C PHE A 40 -4.99 -9.34 2.04
N LEU A 41 -3.67 -9.16 2.10
CA LEU A 41 -2.77 -9.56 1.01
C LEU A 41 -2.92 -11.05 0.70
N CYS A 42 -2.74 -11.92 1.70
CA CYS A 42 -2.84 -13.36 1.49
C CYS A 42 -4.27 -13.80 1.13
N ALA A 43 -5.29 -13.20 1.74
CA ALA A 43 -6.68 -13.54 1.45
C ALA A 43 -7.08 -13.19 0.01
N ALA A 44 -6.62 -12.05 -0.52
CA ALA A 44 -6.85 -11.68 -1.91
C ALA A 44 -6.21 -12.70 -2.86
N TRP A 45 -4.97 -13.10 -2.62
CA TRP A 45 -4.28 -14.13 -3.41
C TRP A 45 -4.95 -15.51 -3.33
N VAL A 46 -5.34 -15.95 -2.13
CA VAL A 46 -6.03 -17.23 -1.96
C VAL A 46 -7.39 -17.22 -2.66
N ALA A 47 -8.17 -16.15 -2.52
CA ALA A 47 -9.44 -15.99 -3.23
C ALA A 47 -9.24 -15.93 -4.75
N LEU A 48 -8.15 -15.32 -5.22
CA LEU A 48 -7.83 -15.25 -6.65
C LEU A 48 -7.52 -16.64 -7.19
N VAL A 49 -6.70 -17.42 -6.49
CA VAL A 49 -6.36 -18.80 -6.88
C VAL A 49 -7.62 -19.67 -6.99
N PHE A 50 -8.52 -19.60 -6.00
CA PHE A 50 -9.78 -20.36 -6.09
C PHE A 50 -10.67 -19.87 -7.23
N SER A 51 -10.87 -18.56 -7.34
CA SER A 51 -11.77 -18.00 -8.36
C SER A 51 -11.27 -18.30 -9.76
N TRP A 52 -9.96 -18.16 -10.00
CA TRP A 52 -9.36 -18.39 -11.31
C TRP A 52 -9.17 -19.88 -11.61
N LEU A 53 -8.48 -20.63 -10.75
CA LEU A 53 -7.98 -21.97 -11.11
C LEU A 53 -8.95 -23.11 -10.76
N VAL A 54 -9.93 -22.86 -9.88
CA VAL A 54 -10.85 -23.91 -9.40
C VAL A 54 -12.26 -23.68 -9.92
N PHE A 55 -12.79 -22.46 -9.77
CA PHE A 55 -14.19 -22.16 -10.09
C PHE A 55 -14.40 -21.47 -11.44
N GLY A 56 -13.37 -20.84 -12.01
CA GLY A 56 -13.51 -19.99 -13.20
C GLY A 56 -14.45 -18.79 -13.01
N SER A 57 -14.77 -18.43 -11.77
CA SER A 57 -15.75 -17.41 -11.39
C SER A 57 -15.49 -16.88 -9.98
N LEU A 58 -15.89 -15.63 -9.73
CA LEU A 58 -15.84 -15.02 -8.40
C LEU A 58 -17.24 -15.07 -7.79
N GLY A 59 -17.47 -16.07 -6.95
CA GLY A 59 -18.78 -16.28 -6.33
C GLY A 59 -18.69 -16.84 -4.92
N VAL A 60 -19.84 -17.27 -4.38
CA VAL A 60 -19.94 -17.79 -3.01
C VAL A 60 -18.99 -18.96 -2.78
N GLY A 61 -18.88 -19.88 -3.74
CA GLY A 61 -18.02 -21.06 -3.64
C GLY A 61 -16.53 -20.72 -3.51
N SER A 62 -16.01 -19.82 -4.35
CA SER A 62 -14.59 -19.42 -4.32
C SER A 62 -14.26 -18.63 -3.05
N ILE A 63 -15.15 -17.74 -2.61
CA ILE A 63 -14.96 -16.96 -1.37
C ILE A 63 -15.02 -17.86 -0.13
N LEU A 64 -15.99 -18.78 -0.04
CA LEU A 64 -16.07 -19.72 1.09
C LEU A 64 -14.86 -20.66 1.13
N SER A 65 -14.35 -21.10 -0.02
CA SER A 65 -13.13 -21.90 -0.09
C SER A 65 -11.92 -21.14 0.47
N ALA A 66 -11.78 -19.87 0.11
CA ALA A 66 -10.76 -19.00 0.67
C ALA A 66 -10.90 -18.84 2.19
N VAL A 67 -12.13 -18.61 2.68
CA VAL A 67 -12.44 -18.53 4.12
C VAL A 67 -12.01 -19.79 4.85
N VAL A 68 -12.40 -20.97 4.36
CA VAL A 68 -12.08 -22.26 4.98
C VAL A 68 -10.57 -22.46 5.05
N VAL A 69 -9.84 -22.19 3.96
CA VAL A 69 -8.38 -22.32 3.94
C VAL A 69 -7.71 -21.34 4.91
N LEU A 70 -8.12 -20.08 4.93
CA LEU A 70 -7.58 -19.07 5.84
C LEU A 70 -7.81 -19.44 7.31
N LEU A 71 -9.02 -19.93 7.65
CA LEU A 71 -9.33 -20.40 9.01
C LEU A 71 -8.55 -21.66 9.38
N ALA A 72 -8.44 -22.64 8.47
CA ALA A 72 -7.73 -23.89 8.71
C ALA A 72 -6.22 -23.63 8.93
N VAL A 73 -5.59 -22.91 8.01
CA VAL A 73 -4.16 -22.56 8.11
C VAL A 73 -3.94 -21.62 9.30
N GLY A 74 -4.80 -20.62 9.49
CA GLY A 74 -4.76 -19.72 10.64
C GLY A 74 -4.87 -20.47 11.97
N GLY A 75 -5.74 -21.48 12.07
CA GLY A 75 -5.88 -22.34 13.24
C GLY A 75 -4.60 -23.11 13.52
N VAL A 76 -4.03 -23.77 12.50
CA VAL A 76 -2.73 -24.48 12.62
C VAL A 76 -1.62 -23.54 13.09
N LEU A 77 -1.53 -22.34 12.51
CA LEU A 77 -0.55 -21.33 12.91
C LEU A 77 -0.78 -20.85 14.35
N PHE A 78 -2.03 -20.61 14.74
CA PHE A 78 -2.39 -20.15 16.07
C PHE A 78 -1.97 -21.17 17.15
N PHE A 79 -2.26 -22.45 16.95
CA PHE A 79 -1.88 -23.51 17.89
C PHE A 79 -0.36 -23.72 17.93
N LYS A 80 0.33 -23.76 16.78
CA LYS A 80 1.80 -23.88 16.74
C LYS A 80 2.51 -22.66 17.34
N GLY A 81 1.94 -21.46 17.19
CA GLY A 81 2.44 -20.22 17.78
C GLY A 81 2.21 -20.13 19.30
N GLY A 82 1.25 -20.89 19.84
CA GLY A 82 0.94 -21.01 21.28
C GLY A 82 2.02 -21.67 22.11
N CYS A 83 2.81 -22.58 21.53
CA CYS A 83 3.89 -23.27 22.23
C CYS A 83 5.14 -22.43 22.46
N LYS A 84 5.20 -21.19 21.94
CA LYS A 84 6.32 -20.28 22.15
C LYS A 84 6.03 -19.34 23.32
N ARG A 85 7.03 -19.14 24.19
CA ARG A 85 6.98 -18.29 25.40
C ARG A 85 6.23 -16.99 25.12
N LYS A 86 5.11 -16.75 25.83
CA LYS A 86 4.35 -15.49 25.78
C LYS A 86 5.33 -14.36 26.13
N ARG A 87 5.77 -13.61 25.12
CA ARG A 87 6.53 -12.39 25.34
C ARG A 87 5.53 -11.33 25.79
N ALA A 88 5.79 -10.67 26.91
CA ALA A 88 4.96 -9.56 27.35
C ALA A 88 4.91 -8.52 26.21
N GLU A 89 3.71 -8.17 25.76
CA GLU A 89 3.54 -7.15 24.74
C GLU A 89 4.00 -5.80 25.29
N ARG A 90 4.80 -5.08 24.51
CA ARG A 90 5.24 -3.75 24.90
C ARG A 90 4.05 -2.81 24.91
N LEU A 91 3.97 -1.98 25.94
CA LEU A 91 2.95 -0.93 26.03
C LEU A 91 3.20 0.12 24.94
N VAL A 92 2.15 0.40 24.18
CA VAL A 92 2.13 1.50 23.22
C VAL A 92 1.74 2.77 23.99
N SER A 93 2.53 3.84 23.84
CA SER A 93 2.24 5.10 24.53
C SER A 93 0.98 5.75 23.98
N ALA A 94 0.13 6.31 24.85
CA ALA A 94 -1.11 6.99 24.46
C ALA A 94 -0.91 8.07 23.38
N ARG A 95 0.20 8.81 23.40
CA ARG A 95 0.54 9.80 22.36
C ARG A 95 0.71 9.19 20.96
N VAL A 96 1.27 7.98 20.87
CA VAL A 96 1.44 7.27 19.59
C VAL A 96 0.09 6.77 19.09
N LEU A 97 -0.75 6.24 20.00
CA LEU A 97 -2.12 5.84 19.64
C LEU A 97 -2.95 7.03 19.17
N ALA A 98 -2.89 8.15 19.88
CA ALA A 98 -3.59 9.37 19.50
C ALA A 98 -3.11 9.91 18.13
N LEU A 99 -1.80 9.88 17.86
CA LEU A 99 -1.25 10.28 16.57
C LEU A 99 -1.74 9.38 15.43
N VAL A 100 -1.61 8.05 15.59
CA VAL A 100 -2.06 7.09 14.57
C VAL A 100 -3.57 7.22 14.34
N ALA A 101 -4.35 7.31 15.42
CA ALA A 101 -5.80 7.50 15.33
C ALA A 101 -6.15 8.80 14.60
N LEU A 102 -5.51 9.93 14.96
CA LEU A 102 -5.75 11.22 14.30
C LEU A 102 -5.45 11.14 12.80
N VAL A 103 -4.28 10.63 12.41
CA VAL A 103 -3.87 10.50 11.01
C VAL A 103 -4.84 9.61 10.22
N VAL A 104 -5.25 8.48 10.79
CA VAL A 104 -6.18 7.55 10.14
C VAL A 104 -7.58 8.15 10.05
N LEU A 105 -8.05 8.88 11.06
CA LEU A 105 -9.34 9.57 11.02
C LEU A 105 -9.35 10.69 9.98
N VAL A 106 -8.28 11.48 9.88
CA VAL A 106 -8.13 12.51 8.84
C VAL A 106 -8.16 11.87 7.46
N TYR A 107 -7.41 10.79 7.24
CA TYR A 107 -7.43 10.07 5.97
C TYR A 107 -8.82 9.46 5.68
N ALA A 108 -9.48 8.88 6.68
CA ALA A 108 -10.80 8.28 6.51
C ALA A 108 -11.87 9.33 6.14
N ALA A 109 -11.82 10.50 6.77
CA ALA A 109 -12.68 11.64 6.44
C ALA A 109 -12.37 12.16 5.03
N LEU A 110 -11.09 12.35 4.70
CA LEU A 110 -10.65 12.77 3.38
C LEU A 110 -11.13 11.78 2.31
N ASN A 111 -10.82 10.48 2.46
CA ASN A 111 -11.23 9.44 1.52
C ASN A 111 -12.76 9.41 1.34
N PHE A 112 -13.53 9.51 2.43
CA PHE A 112 -14.99 9.54 2.36
C PHE A 112 -15.53 10.75 1.55
N SER A 113 -14.89 11.91 1.73
CA SER A 113 -15.29 13.17 1.09
C SER A 113 -14.71 13.38 -0.32
N ALA A 114 -13.65 12.64 -0.68
CA ALA A 114 -12.92 12.81 -1.93
C ALA A 114 -13.16 11.68 -2.94
N VAL A 115 -13.59 10.50 -2.48
CA VAL A 115 -13.78 9.30 -3.30
C VAL A 115 -15.25 8.95 -3.39
N LEU A 116 -15.78 8.95 -4.63
CA LEU A 116 -17.15 8.56 -4.94
C LEU A 116 -18.16 9.19 -3.95
N PHE A 117 -18.10 10.49 -3.75
CA PHE A 117 -19.08 11.20 -2.92
C PHE A 117 -20.30 11.58 -3.75
N SER A 118 -21.47 11.65 -3.13
CA SER A 118 -22.71 11.97 -3.82
C SER A 118 -22.72 13.45 -4.22
N ASN A 119 -23.14 13.75 -5.44
CA ASN A 119 -23.32 15.11 -5.92
C ASN A 119 -24.80 15.51 -5.97
N ASP A 120 -25.06 16.82 -6.09
CA ASP A 120 -26.41 17.40 -6.10
C ASP A 120 -27.27 16.93 -7.29
N ARG A 121 -26.65 16.29 -8.29
CA ARG A 121 -27.33 15.73 -9.47
C ARG A 121 -27.70 14.25 -9.29
N GLY A 122 -27.51 13.69 -8.10
CA GLY A 122 -27.81 12.29 -7.79
C GLY A 122 -26.78 11.27 -8.29
N GLY A 123 -25.62 11.73 -8.78
CA GLY A 123 -24.52 10.89 -9.23
C GLY A 123 -23.35 10.84 -8.25
N TRP A 124 -22.29 10.14 -8.64
CA TRP A 124 -21.02 10.12 -7.92
C TRP A 124 -20.05 11.16 -8.49
N SER A 125 -19.33 11.82 -7.60
CA SER A 125 -18.24 12.74 -7.90
C SER A 125 -16.97 12.35 -7.14
N ALA A 126 -15.84 12.86 -7.59
CA ALA A 126 -14.54 12.61 -6.99
C ALA A 126 -13.61 13.80 -7.24
N ILE A 127 -12.55 13.92 -6.45
CA ILE A 127 -11.48 14.89 -6.71
C ILE A 127 -10.72 14.52 -8.00
N VAL A 128 -10.01 15.47 -8.61
CA VAL A 128 -9.41 15.31 -9.95
C VAL A 128 -8.53 14.06 -10.09
N ASN A 129 -7.64 13.79 -9.13
CA ASN A 129 -6.75 12.63 -9.18
C ASN A 129 -7.50 11.31 -9.10
N VAL A 130 -8.56 11.26 -8.27
CA VAL A 130 -9.44 10.08 -8.16
C VAL A 130 -10.25 9.93 -9.43
N TRP A 131 -10.77 11.03 -9.99
CA TRP A 131 -11.52 11.01 -11.24
C TRP A 131 -10.67 10.51 -12.42
N GLY A 132 -9.37 10.83 -12.46
CA GLY A 132 -8.45 10.33 -13.48
C GLY A 132 -8.15 8.84 -13.37
N ASP A 133 -8.04 8.31 -12.14
CA ASP A 133 -7.53 6.94 -11.90
C ASP A 133 -8.63 5.90 -11.66
N TYR A 134 -9.70 6.26 -10.95
CA TYR A 134 -10.76 5.32 -10.56
C TYR A 134 -11.59 4.73 -11.70
N PRO A 135 -11.77 5.37 -12.88
CA PRO A 135 -12.44 4.72 -14.00
C PRO A 135 -11.81 3.37 -14.36
N LEU A 136 -10.47 3.27 -14.33
CA LEU A 136 -9.76 2.01 -14.53
C LEU A 136 -10.09 1.03 -13.40
N HIS A 137 -9.89 1.43 -12.15
CA HIS A 137 -10.10 0.55 -10.99
C HIS A 137 -11.54 0.03 -10.87
N ILE A 138 -12.54 0.89 -11.11
CA ILE A 138 -13.96 0.50 -11.09
C ILE A 138 -14.26 -0.44 -12.26
N ALA A 139 -13.69 -0.23 -13.44
CA ALA A 139 -13.84 -1.16 -14.55
C ALA A 139 -13.23 -2.53 -14.24
N LEU A 140 -12.05 -2.57 -13.59
CA LEU A 140 -11.43 -3.82 -13.14
C LEU A 140 -12.30 -4.53 -12.11
N ILE A 141 -12.78 -3.83 -11.07
CA ILE A 141 -13.69 -4.39 -10.06
C ILE A 141 -14.94 -4.99 -10.73
N ASN A 142 -15.61 -4.22 -11.59
CA ASN A 142 -16.82 -4.66 -12.26
C ASN A 142 -16.59 -5.84 -13.20
N SER A 143 -15.40 -5.96 -13.80
CA SER A 143 -15.09 -7.11 -14.64
C SER A 143 -15.07 -8.42 -13.86
N PHE A 144 -14.56 -8.42 -12.64
CA PHE A 144 -14.59 -9.60 -11.77
C PHE A 144 -15.97 -9.84 -11.17
N VAL A 145 -16.67 -8.77 -10.76
CA VAL A 145 -17.98 -8.88 -10.09
C VAL A 145 -19.09 -9.29 -11.05
N LEU A 146 -19.12 -8.72 -12.26
CA LEU A 146 -20.24 -8.85 -13.19
C LEU A 146 -19.99 -9.82 -14.34
N ARG A 147 -18.73 -10.17 -14.62
CA ARG A 147 -18.37 -10.94 -15.82
C ARG A 147 -17.40 -12.09 -15.58
N ASP A 148 -17.07 -12.42 -14.33
CA ASP A 148 -16.18 -13.54 -14.00
C ASP A 148 -14.89 -13.52 -14.84
N ASN A 149 -14.19 -12.38 -14.86
CA ASN A 149 -13.02 -12.12 -15.71
C ASN A 149 -11.81 -13.04 -15.39
N PHE A 150 -11.88 -14.30 -15.85
CA PHE A 150 -10.89 -15.36 -15.68
C PHE A 150 -10.67 -16.12 -17.00
N PRO A 151 -9.42 -16.24 -17.50
CA PRO A 151 -8.22 -15.57 -17.00
C PRO A 151 -8.35 -14.03 -17.07
N PRO A 152 -7.70 -13.27 -16.16
CA PRO A 152 -7.89 -11.82 -16.10
C PRO A 152 -7.46 -11.11 -17.39
N GLN A 153 -8.39 -10.36 -18.00
CA GLN A 153 -8.15 -9.54 -19.19
C GLN A 153 -8.49 -8.07 -18.93
N TYR A 154 -7.94 -7.17 -19.75
CA TYR A 154 -8.30 -5.76 -19.69
C TYR A 154 -9.77 -5.55 -20.09
N PRO A 155 -10.60 -4.89 -19.27
CA PRO A 155 -12.01 -4.65 -19.60
C PRO A 155 -12.21 -3.72 -20.81
N VAL A 156 -11.21 -2.87 -21.07
CA VAL A 156 -11.22 -1.87 -22.17
C VAL A 156 -10.47 -2.34 -23.41
N LEU A 157 -9.74 -3.46 -23.31
CA LEU A 157 -8.94 -4.02 -24.39
C LEU A 157 -9.16 -5.53 -24.42
N GLU A 158 -10.30 -5.93 -24.97
CA GLU A 158 -10.74 -7.33 -25.03
C GLU A 158 -9.70 -8.23 -25.70
N GLY A 159 -9.49 -9.42 -25.13
CA GLY A 159 -8.48 -10.37 -25.59
C GLY A 159 -7.08 -10.12 -25.04
N SER A 160 -6.80 -8.95 -24.46
CA SER A 160 -5.47 -8.65 -23.88
C SER A 160 -5.37 -9.07 -22.42
N PRO A 161 -4.33 -9.86 -22.05
CA PRO A 161 -4.05 -10.21 -20.65
C PRO A 161 -3.91 -8.99 -19.75
N LEU A 162 -4.53 -9.02 -18.57
CA LEU A 162 -4.45 -7.94 -17.59
C LEU A 162 -3.06 -7.91 -16.94
N ALA A 163 -2.18 -7.04 -17.43
CA ALA A 163 -0.82 -6.86 -16.92
C ALA A 163 -0.70 -5.73 -15.86
N TYR A 164 -1.77 -4.97 -15.61
CA TYR A 164 -1.82 -3.95 -14.58
C TYR A 164 -1.95 -4.58 -13.17
N PRO A 165 -1.31 -4.05 -12.12
CA PRO A 165 -1.47 -4.57 -10.75
C PRO A 165 -2.92 -4.46 -10.22
N PHE A 166 -3.65 -5.58 -10.17
CA PHE A 166 -5.09 -5.58 -9.88
C PHE A 166 -5.49 -6.23 -8.54
N ILE A 167 -4.53 -6.69 -7.72
CA ILE A 167 -4.85 -7.46 -6.49
C ILE A 167 -5.72 -6.68 -5.50
N THR A 168 -5.52 -5.36 -5.36
CA THR A 168 -6.38 -4.53 -4.49
C THR A 168 -7.79 -4.37 -5.06
N ASP A 169 -7.95 -4.30 -6.38
CA ASP A 169 -9.26 -4.29 -7.03
C ASP A 169 -9.98 -5.63 -6.89
N PHE A 170 -9.22 -6.72 -6.99
CA PHE A 170 -9.73 -8.06 -6.76
C PHE A 170 -10.19 -8.26 -5.31
N LEU A 171 -9.43 -7.77 -4.32
CA LEU A 171 -9.84 -7.76 -2.91
C LEU A 171 -11.19 -7.04 -2.74
N THR A 172 -11.37 -5.89 -3.36
CA THR A 172 -12.65 -5.15 -3.32
C THR A 172 -13.77 -5.90 -4.03
N SER A 173 -13.47 -6.58 -5.14
CA SER A 173 -14.42 -7.43 -5.85
C SER A 173 -14.94 -8.57 -4.97
N VAL A 174 -14.07 -9.19 -4.15
CA VAL A 174 -14.46 -10.21 -3.15
C VAL A 174 -15.42 -9.63 -2.11
N LEU A 175 -15.17 -8.40 -1.63
CA LEU A 175 -16.05 -7.75 -0.66
C LEU A 175 -17.42 -7.42 -1.26
N ILE A 176 -17.47 -6.96 -2.51
CA ILE A 176 -18.72 -6.66 -3.22
C ILE A 176 -19.53 -7.93 -3.47
N ASN A 177 -18.90 -9.01 -3.96
CA ASN A 177 -19.57 -10.31 -4.09
C ASN A 177 -19.98 -10.91 -2.73
N GLY A 178 -19.26 -10.58 -1.66
CA GLY A 178 -19.66 -10.88 -0.28
C GLY A 178 -20.82 -10.01 0.23
N GLY A 179 -21.24 -9.02 -0.57
CA GLY A 179 -22.42 -8.19 -0.46
C GLY A 179 -22.21 -6.84 0.23
N PHE A 180 -21.01 -6.25 0.17
CA PHE A 180 -20.83 -4.81 0.41
C PHE A 180 -21.22 -4.01 -0.85
N GLY A 181 -21.60 -2.74 -0.69
CA GLY A 181 -21.67 -1.82 -1.82
C GLY A 181 -20.28 -1.36 -2.27
N LEU A 182 -20.20 -0.79 -3.48
CA LEU A 182 -18.93 -0.37 -4.09
C LEU A 182 -18.19 0.65 -3.22
N ARG A 183 -18.88 1.71 -2.79
CA ARG A 183 -18.29 2.79 -1.99
C ARG A 183 -17.82 2.28 -0.63
N GLU A 184 -18.63 1.46 0.03
CA GLU A 184 -18.32 0.89 1.34
C GLU A 184 -17.11 -0.05 1.27
N ALA A 185 -17.05 -0.89 0.23
CA ALA A 185 -15.93 -1.81 0.02
C ALA A 185 -14.62 -1.07 -0.26
N ILE A 186 -14.65 -0.05 -1.12
CA ILE A 186 -13.49 0.81 -1.39
C ILE A 186 -13.04 1.52 -0.11
N TRP A 187 -13.95 2.25 0.55
CA TRP A 187 -13.61 3.05 1.72
C TRP A 187 -13.05 2.19 2.86
N PHE A 188 -13.71 1.07 3.17
CA PHE A 188 -13.24 0.14 4.20
C PHE A 188 -11.84 -0.40 3.89
N SER A 189 -11.62 -0.89 2.66
CA SER A 189 -10.34 -1.47 2.26
C SER A 189 -9.21 -0.44 2.31
N ASN A 190 -9.46 0.77 1.82
CA ASN A 190 -8.50 1.87 1.83
C ASN A 190 -8.13 2.28 3.26
N VAL A 191 -9.11 2.52 4.13
CA VAL A 191 -8.86 2.95 5.53
C VAL A 191 -8.12 1.87 6.32
N ALA A 192 -8.50 0.59 6.16
CA ALA A 192 -7.85 -0.53 6.85
C ALA A 192 -6.38 -0.71 6.43
N LEU A 193 -6.08 -0.58 5.13
CA LEU A 193 -4.72 -0.66 4.62
C LEU A 193 -3.90 0.57 4.97
N PHE A 194 -4.49 1.76 4.93
CA PHE A 194 -3.82 3.00 5.35
C PHE A 194 -3.46 2.99 6.83
N PHE A 195 -4.32 2.46 7.71
CA PHE A 195 -3.97 2.22 9.11
C PHE A 195 -2.70 1.36 9.23
N SER A 196 -2.62 0.28 8.46
CA SER A 196 -1.46 -0.62 8.47
C SER A 196 -0.20 0.08 7.97
N LEU A 197 -0.32 0.87 6.90
CA LEU A 197 0.76 1.69 6.33
C LEU A 197 1.31 2.67 7.36
N VAL A 198 0.45 3.46 8.00
CA VAL A 198 0.83 4.48 9.00
C VAL A 198 1.55 3.85 10.18
N VAL A 199 1.06 2.72 10.67
CA VAL A 199 1.71 1.99 11.77
C VAL A 199 3.12 1.55 11.36
N PHE A 200 3.29 0.94 10.19
CA PHE A 200 4.60 0.47 9.76
C PHE A 200 5.56 1.58 9.35
N LEU A 201 5.08 2.69 8.80
CA LEU A 201 5.89 3.89 8.57
C LEU A 201 6.44 4.46 9.87
N PHE A 202 5.59 4.60 10.89
CA PHE A 202 6.02 5.05 12.22
C PHE A 202 7.09 4.13 12.81
N TYR A 203 6.90 2.80 12.72
CA TYR A 203 7.87 1.86 13.27
C TYR A 203 9.16 1.78 12.46
N LEU A 204 9.12 1.92 11.13
CA LEU A 204 10.31 2.04 10.31
C LEU A 204 11.13 3.28 10.72
N ALA A 205 10.50 4.45 10.84
CA ALA A 205 11.15 5.67 11.29
C ALA A 205 11.71 5.56 12.72
N LYS A 206 11.04 4.79 13.58
CA LYS A 206 11.51 4.50 14.93
C LYS A 206 12.75 3.60 14.94
N GLU A 207 12.88 2.63 14.03
CA GLU A 207 14.09 1.81 13.94
C GLU A 207 15.31 2.62 13.45
N PHE A 208 15.11 3.67 12.64
CA PHE A 208 16.21 4.55 12.23
C PHE A 208 16.72 5.45 13.37
N SER A 209 15.82 6.03 14.16
CA SER A 209 16.16 7.10 15.11
C SER A 209 16.11 6.69 16.59
N SER A 210 15.55 5.52 16.91
CA SER A 210 15.17 5.08 18.27
C SER A 210 14.23 6.02 19.05
N SER A 211 13.89 7.19 18.49
CA SER A 211 13.10 8.24 19.15
C SER A 211 11.67 8.27 18.63
N LYS A 212 10.71 8.12 19.53
CA LYS A 212 9.28 8.23 19.19
C LYS A 212 8.90 9.60 18.64
N LYS A 213 9.58 10.67 19.10
CA LYS A 213 9.32 12.03 18.62
C LYS A 213 9.81 12.20 17.18
N ILE A 214 11.01 11.73 16.88
CA ILE A 214 11.58 11.79 15.52
C ILE A 214 10.74 10.92 14.58
N ALA A 215 10.33 9.73 15.01
CA ALA A 215 9.43 8.87 14.23
C ALA A 215 8.07 9.53 13.94
N ALA A 216 7.50 10.26 14.92
CA ALA A 216 6.26 11.02 14.72
C ALA A 216 6.45 12.18 13.73
N LEU A 217 7.54 12.94 13.84
CA LEU A 217 7.84 14.03 12.91
C LEU A 217 8.11 13.51 11.49
N ALA A 218 8.87 12.43 11.35
CA ALA A 218 9.14 11.79 10.06
C ALA A 218 7.84 11.29 9.40
N LEU A 219 6.94 10.68 10.17
CA LEU A 219 5.62 10.28 9.68
C LEU A 219 4.81 11.49 9.20
N LEU A 220 4.77 12.57 9.98
CA LEU A 220 4.04 13.79 9.62
C LEU A 220 4.64 14.46 8.37
N PHE A 221 5.95 14.62 8.28
CA PHE A 221 6.59 15.20 7.11
C PHE A 221 6.43 14.34 5.86
N PHE A 222 6.40 13.01 5.99
CA PHE A 222 6.12 12.13 4.88
C PHE A 222 4.68 12.27 4.38
N LEU A 223 3.69 12.27 5.29
CA LEU A 223 2.27 12.31 4.92
C LEU A 223 1.78 13.71 4.50
N PHE A 224 2.32 14.75 5.12
CA PHE A 224 2.07 16.15 4.81
C PHE A 224 3.23 16.73 3.98
N ASN A 225 3.82 15.91 3.12
CA ASN A 225 4.78 16.38 2.13
C ASN A 225 4.07 17.30 1.11
N GLY A 226 4.85 17.97 0.27
CA GLY A 226 4.31 18.83 -0.76
C GLY A 226 5.35 19.81 -1.24
N ASN A 227 4.87 20.90 -1.81
CA ASN A 227 5.67 21.90 -2.49
C ASN A 227 5.32 23.32 -2.00
N ALA A 228 5.86 24.33 -2.67
CA ALA A 228 5.64 25.74 -2.35
C ALA A 228 4.16 26.19 -2.43
N GLY A 229 3.26 25.35 -2.96
CA GLY A 229 1.83 25.59 -2.98
C GLY A 229 1.18 25.77 -1.61
N ILE A 230 1.87 25.37 -0.52
CA ILE A 230 1.44 25.71 0.84
C ILE A 230 1.26 27.22 1.06
N MET A 231 2.02 28.07 0.36
CA MET A 231 1.87 29.52 0.43
C MET A 231 0.53 29.98 -0.14
N ASN A 232 0.04 29.31 -1.19
CA ASN A 232 -1.28 29.55 -1.75
C ASN A 232 -2.37 29.10 -0.77
N ALA A 233 -2.18 27.94 -0.14
CA ALA A 233 -3.09 27.45 0.89
C ALA A 233 -3.24 28.45 2.06
N PHE A 234 -2.13 29.03 2.53
CA PHE A 234 -2.18 30.07 3.56
C PHE A 234 -2.87 31.35 3.07
N GLY A 235 -2.58 31.79 1.83
CA GLY A 235 -3.21 32.97 1.24
C GLY A 235 -4.74 32.83 1.15
N ASP A 236 -5.22 31.67 0.73
CA ASP A 236 -6.65 31.36 0.65
C ASP A 236 -7.26 31.23 2.05
N ALA A 237 -6.57 30.56 2.98
CA ALA A 237 -7.05 30.38 4.36
C ALA A 237 -7.25 31.70 5.11
N LEU A 238 -6.44 32.72 4.82
CA LEU A 238 -6.59 34.06 5.39
C LEU A 238 -7.90 34.73 4.93
N GLN A 239 -8.36 34.43 3.72
CA GLN A 239 -9.59 34.99 3.14
C GLN A 239 -10.81 34.13 3.49
N ASN A 240 -10.64 32.82 3.45
CA ASN A 240 -11.66 31.82 3.75
C ASN A 240 -11.00 30.61 4.44
N PRO A 241 -11.03 30.52 5.78
CA PRO A 241 -10.49 29.38 6.50
C PRO A 241 -11.09 28.04 6.07
N GLY A 242 -12.33 28.04 5.55
CA GLY A 242 -13.00 26.86 5.03
C GLY A 242 -12.36 26.28 3.76
N ALA A 243 -11.51 27.03 3.05
CA ALA A 243 -10.78 26.54 1.88
C ALA A 243 -9.88 25.34 2.22
N LEU A 244 -9.24 25.35 3.39
CA LEU A 244 -8.38 24.25 3.86
C LEU A 244 -9.15 22.94 4.14
N LEU A 245 -10.48 23.01 4.23
CA LEU A 245 -11.34 21.86 4.47
C LEU A 245 -11.95 21.30 3.18
N GLN A 246 -11.71 21.93 2.02
CA GLN A 246 -12.26 21.48 0.74
C GLN A 246 -11.33 20.45 0.10
N PRO A 247 -11.75 19.17 -0.01
CA PRO A 247 -10.91 18.13 -0.60
C PRO A 247 -10.59 18.37 -2.08
N SER A 248 -11.38 19.18 -2.79
CA SER A 248 -11.14 19.50 -4.19
C SER A 248 -9.98 20.48 -4.41
N LEU A 249 -9.52 21.17 -3.36
CA LEU A 249 -8.42 22.13 -3.44
C LEU A 249 -7.10 21.43 -3.11
N ASP A 250 -6.46 20.87 -4.14
CA ASP A 250 -5.10 20.35 -4.05
C ASP A 250 -4.08 21.46 -4.36
N TYR A 251 -3.64 22.16 -3.33
CA TYR A 251 -2.63 23.21 -3.45
C TYR A 251 -1.25 22.71 -3.90
N SER A 252 -1.01 21.39 -3.83
CA SER A 252 0.23 20.80 -4.31
C SER A 252 0.20 20.44 -5.80
N HIS A 253 -0.96 20.56 -6.45
CA HIS A 253 -1.11 20.37 -7.89
C HIS A 253 -1.45 21.70 -8.57
N ASP A 254 -0.43 22.45 -8.99
CA ASP A 254 -0.59 23.74 -9.69
C ASP A 254 0.46 23.85 -10.81
N GLU A 255 0.22 23.08 -11.87
CA GLU A 255 1.10 23.02 -13.04
C GLU A 255 1.31 24.38 -13.72
N PRO A 256 0.30 25.27 -13.86
CA PRO A 256 0.51 26.61 -14.38
C PRO A 256 1.53 27.44 -13.60
N ARG A 257 1.68 27.18 -12.29
CA ARG A 257 2.71 27.81 -11.44
C ARG A 257 4.00 26.97 -11.31
N GLY A 258 4.13 25.89 -12.07
CA GLY A 258 5.30 25.03 -12.08
C GLY A 258 5.39 24.06 -10.88
N LEU A 259 4.25 23.79 -10.23
CA LEU A 259 4.16 22.89 -9.07
C LEU A 259 3.58 21.54 -9.50
N PHE A 260 4.44 20.52 -9.54
CA PHE A 260 4.17 19.17 -10.04
C PHE A 260 4.31 18.09 -8.97
N PHE A 261 5.10 18.33 -7.90
CA PHE A 261 5.25 17.38 -6.80
C PHE A 261 4.09 17.48 -5.83
N MET A 262 3.05 16.73 -6.16
CA MET A 262 1.85 16.61 -5.36
C MET A 262 2.11 15.92 -4.01
N ASN A 263 1.28 16.23 -3.03
CA ASN A 263 1.22 15.56 -1.75
C ASN A 263 0.92 14.06 -1.96
N VAL A 264 1.61 13.19 -1.22
CA VAL A 264 1.54 11.74 -1.39
C VAL A 264 0.14 11.18 -1.08
N ILE A 265 -0.62 11.81 -0.19
CA ILE A 265 -2.00 11.38 0.10
C ILE A 265 -2.88 11.66 -1.13
N TYR A 266 -2.79 12.88 -1.68
CA TYR A 266 -3.59 13.30 -2.83
C TYR A 266 -3.20 12.63 -4.15
N ALA A 267 -1.92 12.31 -4.32
CA ALA A 267 -1.39 11.76 -5.57
C ALA A 267 -1.30 10.24 -5.58
N VAL A 268 -1.18 9.59 -4.42
CA VAL A 268 -0.92 8.15 -4.33
C VAL A 268 -1.94 7.46 -3.44
N PHE A 269 -2.03 7.81 -2.15
CA PHE A 269 -2.79 6.98 -1.20
C PHE A 269 -4.32 7.10 -1.31
N VAL A 270 -4.84 8.18 -1.90
CA VAL A 270 -6.27 8.34 -2.21
C VAL A 270 -6.62 7.82 -3.62
N PRO A 271 -5.91 8.23 -4.70
CA PRO A 271 -6.18 7.76 -6.06
C PRO A 271 -5.66 6.34 -6.35
N GLU A 272 -4.36 6.08 -6.20
CA GLU A 272 -3.72 4.83 -6.63
C GLU A 272 -4.02 3.68 -5.65
N ARG A 273 -5.08 2.92 -5.93
CA ARG A 273 -5.59 1.91 -4.99
C ARG A 273 -4.58 0.80 -4.69
N SER A 274 -3.82 0.40 -5.70
CA SER A 274 -2.77 -0.63 -5.58
C SER A 274 -1.65 -0.22 -4.62
N ALA A 275 -1.39 1.10 -4.48
CA ALA A 275 -0.30 1.63 -3.68
C ALA A 275 -0.45 1.31 -2.19
N LEU A 276 -1.64 1.40 -1.58
CA LEU A 276 -1.77 1.14 -0.14
C LEU A 276 -1.26 -0.24 0.28
N LEU A 277 -1.61 -1.28 -0.49
CA LEU A 277 -1.19 -2.65 -0.22
C LEU A 277 0.31 -2.83 -0.52
N GLY A 278 0.75 -2.34 -1.69
CA GLY A 278 2.13 -2.45 -2.14
C GLY A 278 3.15 -1.66 -1.32
N PHE A 279 2.83 -0.41 -0.99
CA PHE A 279 3.67 0.48 -0.20
C PHE A 279 3.80 -0.03 1.23
N THR A 280 2.72 -0.57 1.82
CA THR A 280 2.79 -1.23 3.13
C THR A 280 3.72 -2.43 3.09
N ALA A 281 3.64 -3.27 2.05
CA ALA A 281 4.56 -4.39 1.87
C ALA A 281 6.02 -3.93 1.74
N ALA A 282 6.29 -2.91 0.93
CA ALA A 282 7.62 -2.33 0.78
C ALA A 282 8.19 -1.80 2.11
N VAL A 283 7.39 -1.03 2.87
CA VAL A 283 7.79 -0.50 4.18
C VAL A 283 8.09 -1.63 5.17
N VAL A 284 7.27 -2.69 5.18
CA VAL A 284 7.54 -3.88 6.01
C VAL A 284 8.83 -4.57 5.57
N ILE A 285 9.08 -4.73 4.26
CA ILE A 285 10.34 -5.28 3.75
C ILE A 285 11.52 -4.44 4.24
N TYR A 286 11.45 -3.11 4.15
CA TYR A 286 12.50 -2.20 4.62
C TYR A 286 12.75 -2.35 6.11
N LEU A 287 11.67 -2.41 6.90
CA LEU A 287 11.73 -2.61 8.35
C LEU A 287 12.46 -3.92 8.70
N LEU A 288 12.09 -5.02 8.03
CA LEU A 288 12.68 -6.34 8.26
C LEU A 288 14.16 -6.36 7.86
N LEU A 289 14.50 -5.81 6.69
CA LEU A 289 15.87 -5.78 6.19
C LEU A 289 16.76 -4.88 7.06
N TRP A 290 16.31 -3.66 7.36
CA TRP A 290 17.03 -2.72 8.23
C TRP A 290 17.40 -3.38 9.56
N ARG A 291 16.38 -3.91 10.25
CA ARG A 291 16.55 -4.55 11.55
C ARG A 291 17.53 -5.73 11.50
N ASN A 292 17.53 -6.53 10.43
CA ASN A 292 18.40 -7.71 10.35
C ASN A 292 19.82 -7.40 9.87
N VAL A 293 19.98 -6.44 8.96
CA VAL A 293 21.28 -6.02 8.45
C VAL A 293 22.05 -5.27 9.53
N PHE A 294 21.39 -4.32 10.18
CA PHE A 294 21.99 -3.43 11.18
C PHE A 294 21.77 -3.88 12.64
N GLU A 295 21.32 -5.12 12.88
CA GLU A 295 21.22 -5.69 14.24
C GLU A 295 22.60 -5.67 14.95
N PRO A 296 22.75 -4.98 16.09
CA PRO A 296 24.04 -4.84 16.79
C PRO A 296 24.65 -6.17 17.24
N SER A 297 23.81 -7.14 17.62
CA SER A 297 24.27 -8.48 18.01
C SER A 297 24.73 -9.34 16.83
N GLY A 298 24.59 -8.86 15.59
CA GLY A 298 24.86 -9.62 14.36
C GLY A 298 23.84 -10.72 14.07
N ARG A 299 22.87 -10.97 14.97
CA ARG A 299 21.89 -12.05 14.85
C ARG A 299 20.85 -11.76 13.76
N GLN A 300 20.85 -12.58 12.73
CA GLN A 300 19.82 -12.54 11.68
C GLN A 300 18.72 -13.58 11.93
N ARG A 301 17.46 -13.15 11.74
CA ARG A 301 16.26 -13.97 11.94
C ARG A 301 15.79 -14.48 10.58
N LYS A 302 16.06 -15.74 10.27
CA LYS A 302 15.66 -16.42 9.01
C LYS A 302 14.18 -16.22 8.65
N ARG A 303 13.29 -16.21 9.66
CA ARG A 303 11.85 -16.02 9.46
C ARG A 303 11.49 -14.63 8.94
N GLU A 304 12.25 -13.61 9.33
CA GLU A 304 12.05 -12.24 8.87
C GLU A 304 12.54 -12.08 7.42
N PHE A 305 13.64 -12.73 7.04
CA PHE A 305 14.05 -12.85 5.62
C PHE A 305 13.00 -13.61 4.79
N LEU A 306 12.46 -14.71 5.32
CA LEU A 306 11.38 -15.47 4.67
C LEU A 306 10.14 -14.60 4.43
N LEU A 307 9.68 -13.87 5.45
CA LEU A 307 8.56 -12.96 5.30
C LEU A 307 8.85 -11.86 4.27
N ALA A 308 10.03 -11.23 4.33
CA ALA A 308 10.44 -10.24 3.33
C ALA A 308 10.42 -10.81 1.91
N GLY A 309 10.90 -12.04 1.71
CA GLY A 309 10.87 -12.71 0.42
C GLY A 309 9.47 -13.04 -0.08
N ILE A 310 8.57 -13.47 0.81
CA ILE A 310 7.16 -13.70 0.47
C ILE A 310 6.50 -12.38 0.07
N LEU A 311 6.66 -11.32 0.87
CA LEU A 311 6.09 -10.01 0.57
C LEU A 311 6.63 -9.47 -0.75
N PHE A 312 7.95 -9.54 -0.96
CA PHE A 312 8.59 -9.12 -2.19
C PHE A 312 8.07 -9.90 -3.40
N GLY A 313 7.96 -11.21 -3.25
CA GLY A 313 7.48 -12.11 -4.28
C GLY A 313 6.03 -11.85 -4.72
N LEU A 314 5.19 -11.32 -3.84
CA LEU A 314 3.78 -11.00 -4.11
C LEU A 314 3.59 -9.58 -4.66
N LEU A 315 4.63 -8.75 -4.74
CA LEU A 315 4.51 -7.36 -5.18
C LEU A 315 4.18 -7.16 -6.66
N PRO A 316 4.63 -7.96 -7.66
CA PRO A 316 4.47 -7.58 -9.07
C PRO A 316 3.02 -7.25 -9.48
N LEU A 317 2.05 -8.14 -9.20
CA LEU A 317 0.62 -7.88 -9.46
C LEU A 317 -0.08 -7.12 -8.33
N THR A 318 0.58 -6.93 -7.18
CA THR A 318 0.05 -6.09 -6.10
C THR A 318 0.30 -4.61 -6.36
N HIS A 319 1.54 -4.25 -6.70
CA HIS A 319 1.99 -2.90 -7.02
C HIS A 319 3.42 -2.94 -7.61
N ALA A 320 3.53 -2.75 -8.93
CA ALA A 320 4.80 -2.86 -9.67
C ALA A 320 5.86 -1.85 -9.23
N HIS A 321 5.48 -0.60 -8.94
CA HIS A 321 6.44 0.42 -8.48
C HIS A 321 7.08 0.04 -7.14
N SER A 322 6.30 -0.52 -6.21
CA SER A 322 6.85 -1.03 -4.95
C SER A 322 7.75 -2.24 -5.16
N PHE A 323 7.48 -3.10 -6.14
CA PHE A 323 8.38 -4.22 -6.49
C PHE A 323 9.77 -3.69 -6.89
N LEU A 324 9.82 -2.71 -7.80
CA LEU A 324 11.07 -2.12 -8.26
C LEU A 324 11.80 -1.39 -7.14
N ALA A 325 11.11 -0.54 -6.39
CA ALA A 325 11.70 0.20 -5.27
C ALA A 325 12.24 -0.75 -4.19
N ALA A 326 11.47 -1.80 -3.87
CA ALA A 326 11.92 -2.82 -2.93
C ALA A 326 13.14 -3.58 -3.45
N GLY A 327 13.25 -3.80 -4.76
CA GLY A 327 14.38 -4.47 -5.39
C GLY A 327 15.67 -3.68 -5.23
N VAL A 328 15.62 -2.37 -5.49
CA VAL A 328 16.75 -1.45 -5.30
C VAL A 328 17.18 -1.42 -3.83
N ALA A 329 16.23 -1.27 -2.91
CA ALA A 329 16.53 -1.27 -1.48
C ALA A 329 17.12 -2.62 -1.02
N ALA A 330 16.54 -3.74 -1.45
CA ALA A 330 17.05 -5.08 -1.12
C ALA A 330 18.48 -5.29 -1.63
N ALA A 331 18.81 -4.80 -2.83
CA ALA A 331 20.17 -4.83 -3.35
C ALA A 331 21.13 -4.03 -2.46
N PHE A 332 20.77 -2.79 -2.08
CA PHE A 332 21.56 -1.99 -1.13
C PHE A 332 21.82 -2.74 0.18
N PHE A 333 20.77 -3.31 0.79
CA PHE A 333 20.90 -4.09 2.02
C PHE A 333 21.74 -5.37 1.85
N PHE A 334 21.67 -6.03 0.70
CA PHE A 334 22.46 -7.21 0.37
C PHE A 334 23.95 -6.89 0.36
N PHE A 335 24.34 -5.82 -0.33
CA PHE A 335 25.73 -5.40 -0.41
C PHE A 335 26.30 -4.90 0.92
N ASN A 336 25.46 -4.35 1.81
CA ASN A 336 25.88 -3.99 3.16
C ASN A 336 26.18 -5.21 4.05
N LYS A 337 25.46 -6.33 3.89
CA LYS A 337 25.68 -7.55 4.71
C LYS A 337 25.28 -8.83 3.97
N PRO A 338 26.13 -9.34 3.07
CA PRO A 338 25.86 -10.55 2.31
C PRO A 338 26.03 -11.77 3.21
N THR A 339 24.98 -12.58 3.33
CA THR A 339 24.97 -13.80 4.16
C THR A 339 24.13 -14.89 3.51
N ARG A 340 24.29 -16.15 3.94
CA ARG A 340 23.44 -17.26 3.48
C ARG A 340 21.95 -17.08 3.84
N ASN A 341 21.61 -16.22 4.81
CA ASN A 341 20.22 -15.98 5.18
C ASN A 341 19.42 -15.28 4.08
N TRP A 342 20.08 -14.60 3.14
CA TRP A 342 19.43 -14.01 1.97
C TRP A 342 18.73 -15.05 1.08
N LEU A 343 19.14 -16.32 1.10
CA LEU A 343 18.43 -17.38 0.40
C LEU A 343 16.98 -17.55 0.89
N TYR A 344 16.71 -17.26 2.16
CA TYR A 344 15.34 -17.27 2.69
C TYR A 344 14.50 -16.13 2.13
N LEU A 345 15.10 -15.06 1.59
CA LEU A 345 14.40 -14.00 0.88
C LEU A 345 14.33 -14.31 -0.63
N LEU A 346 15.48 -14.58 -1.25
CA LEU A 346 15.61 -14.69 -2.70
C LEU A 346 14.82 -15.86 -3.30
N ILE A 347 14.81 -17.02 -2.64
CA ILE A 347 14.10 -18.21 -3.15
C ILE A 347 12.59 -17.98 -3.20
N PRO A 348 11.89 -17.65 -2.09
CA PRO A 348 10.45 -17.42 -2.15
C PRO A 348 10.10 -16.19 -3.00
N ALA A 349 10.94 -15.15 -3.01
CA ALA A 349 10.76 -14.00 -3.90
C ALA A 349 10.75 -14.43 -5.37
N ALA A 350 11.74 -15.22 -5.80
CA ALA A 350 11.82 -15.71 -7.18
C ALA A 350 10.64 -16.62 -7.54
N VAL A 351 10.31 -17.59 -6.67
CA VAL A 351 9.21 -18.54 -6.91
C VAL A 351 7.86 -17.84 -7.05
N LEU A 352 7.58 -16.82 -6.23
CA LEU A 352 6.30 -16.12 -6.26
C LEU A 352 6.26 -15.01 -7.33
N ALA A 353 7.37 -14.29 -7.54
CA ALA A 353 7.40 -13.18 -8.50
C ALA A 353 7.51 -13.66 -9.94
N ALA A 354 8.25 -14.74 -10.22
CA ALA A 354 8.48 -15.22 -11.59
C ALA A 354 7.18 -15.41 -12.41
N PRO A 355 6.15 -16.15 -11.94
CA PRO A 355 4.92 -16.32 -12.72
C PRO A 355 4.18 -14.99 -12.96
N GLN A 356 4.23 -14.07 -11.99
CA GLN A 356 3.61 -12.75 -12.13
C GLN A 356 4.35 -11.88 -13.15
N ILE A 357 5.68 -11.87 -13.12
CA ILE A 357 6.51 -11.11 -14.06
C ILE A 357 6.33 -11.67 -15.47
N LEU A 358 6.32 -13.00 -15.64
CA LEU A 358 6.06 -13.64 -16.93
C LEU A 358 4.67 -13.27 -17.45
N TRP A 359 3.65 -13.21 -16.58
CA TRP A 359 2.33 -12.74 -16.95
C TRP A 359 2.35 -11.29 -17.43
N MET A 360 2.94 -10.38 -16.64
CA MET A 360 3.02 -8.96 -16.96
C MET A 360 3.84 -8.67 -18.23
N SER A 361 4.89 -9.46 -18.49
CA SER A 361 5.76 -9.28 -19.65
C SER A 361 5.06 -9.43 -21.00
N GLN A 362 3.87 -10.01 -21.03
CA GLN A 362 3.05 -10.13 -22.26
C GLN A 362 2.59 -8.77 -22.80
N GLN A 363 2.64 -7.71 -21.99
CA GLN A 363 2.21 -6.35 -22.36
C GLN A 363 3.36 -5.32 -22.27
N ILE A 364 4.58 -5.75 -22.01
CA ILE A 364 5.76 -4.87 -21.96
C ILE A 364 6.36 -4.78 -23.35
N GLY A 365 6.25 -3.62 -23.98
CA GLY A 365 6.87 -3.34 -25.29
C GLY A 365 8.38 -3.14 -25.21
N PRO A 366 9.08 -3.06 -26.36
CA PRO A 366 10.48 -2.66 -26.40
C PRO A 366 10.66 -1.19 -25.95
N ASN A 367 11.82 -0.85 -25.35
CA ASN A 367 12.21 0.51 -24.94
C ASN A 367 11.39 1.18 -23.82
N THR A 368 11.04 0.44 -22.76
CA THR A 368 10.27 1.00 -21.62
C THR A 368 11.09 1.84 -20.64
N ILE A 369 12.42 1.94 -20.79
CA ILE A 369 13.29 2.68 -19.87
C ILE A 369 14.13 3.68 -20.65
N SER A 370 13.92 4.96 -20.36
CA SER A 370 14.70 6.08 -20.88
C SER A 370 15.14 7.00 -19.74
N ALA A 371 16.35 7.54 -19.83
CA ALA A 371 16.86 8.50 -18.85
C ALA A 371 16.42 9.91 -19.24
N HIS A 372 15.71 10.59 -18.34
CA HIS A 372 15.27 11.98 -18.50
C HIS A 372 15.85 12.85 -17.38
N LEU A 373 16.98 13.51 -17.65
CA LEU A 373 17.57 14.47 -16.71
C LEU A 373 16.69 15.71 -16.62
N GLY A 374 16.31 16.11 -15.40
CA GLY A 374 15.36 17.22 -15.18
C GLY A 374 13.89 16.79 -15.12
N TRP A 375 13.60 15.49 -15.25
CA TRP A 375 12.30 14.83 -15.09
C TRP A 375 11.23 15.15 -16.15
N ILE A 376 10.96 16.43 -16.43
CA ILE A 376 9.91 16.87 -17.37
C ILE A 376 10.50 17.63 -18.56
N ALA A 377 9.85 17.51 -19.72
CA ALA A 377 10.27 18.18 -20.97
C ALA A 377 10.38 19.70 -20.79
N SER A 378 9.55 20.31 -19.96
CA SER A 378 9.62 21.75 -19.67
C SER A 378 10.87 22.17 -18.89
N ASN A 379 11.63 21.21 -18.34
CA ASN A 379 12.93 21.45 -17.71
C ASN A 379 14.10 21.19 -18.66
N GLU A 380 13.86 20.64 -19.84
CA GLU A 380 14.92 20.40 -20.82
C GLU A 380 15.51 21.74 -21.30
N GLY A 381 16.83 21.84 -21.25
CA GLY A 381 17.56 23.05 -21.66
C GLY A 381 17.45 24.23 -20.68
N LYS A 382 16.80 24.09 -19.53
CA LYS A 382 16.78 25.16 -18.52
C LYS A 382 18.18 25.44 -17.96
N PRO A 383 18.53 26.73 -17.74
CA PRO A 383 19.70 27.10 -16.97
C PRO A 383 19.69 26.46 -15.56
N PHE A 384 20.88 26.26 -14.99
CA PHE A 384 21.04 25.62 -13.69
C PHE A 384 20.20 26.27 -12.57
N PHE A 385 20.14 27.60 -12.52
CA PHE A 385 19.39 28.31 -11.48
C PHE A 385 17.88 28.14 -11.61
N ASP A 386 17.34 28.05 -12.83
CA ASP A 386 15.91 27.82 -13.06
C ASP A 386 15.54 26.37 -12.72
N LEU A 387 16.44 25.43 -13.03
CA LEU A 387 16.29 24.04 -12.61
C LEU A 387 16.37 23.91 -11.09
N ALA A 388 17.30 24.60 -10.44
CA ALA A 388 17.39 24.64 -8.98
C ALA A 388 16.14 25.26 -8.35
N GLY A 389 15.63 26.36 -8.90
CA GLY A 389 14.38 26.99 -8.48
C GLY A 389 13.19 26.04 -8.59
N PHE A 390 13.09 25.29 -9.70
CA PHE A 390 12.08 24.25 -9.88
C PHE A 390 12.14 23.19 -8.77
N TRP A 391 13.34 22.65 -8.49
CA TRP A 391 13.52 21.63 -7.46
C TRP A 391 13.29 22.16 -6.05
N LEU A 392 13.64 23.41 -5.76
CA LEU A 392 13.36 24.06 -4.48
C LEU A 392 11.85 24.27 -4.29
N ALA A 393 11.15 24.74 -5.33
CA ALA A 393 9.71 24.91 -5.28
C ALA A 393 8.99 23.58 -5.08
N ASN A 394 9.40 22.53 -5.80
CA ASN A 394 8.74 21.22 -5.80
C ASN A 394 9.16 20.30 -4.63
N GLY A 395 10.42 20.35 -4.20
CA GLY A 395 10.96 19.50 -3.13
C GLY A 395 10.88 20.11 -1.72
N TRP A 396 10.28 21.29 -1.59
CA TRP A 396 10.20 22.18 -0.41
C TRP A 396 10.54 21.51 0.94
N VAL A 397 9.60 20.79 1.56
CA VAL A 397 9.77 20.30 2.95
C VAL A 397 10.92 19.31 3.06
N VAL A 398 11.13 18.47 2.04
CA VAL A 398 12.12 17.40 2.09
C VAL A 398 13.51 17.98 1.86
N LEU A 399 13.71 18.80 0.82
CA LEU A 399 15.02 19.35 0.46
C LEU A 399 15.49 20.50 1.36
N VAL A 400 14.56 21.24 2.00
CA VAL A 400 14.92 22.36 2.88
C VAL A 400 15.21 21.89 4.31
N LEU A 401 14.68 20.74 4.75
CA LEU A 401 14.85 20.21 6.11
C LEU A 401 15.78 18.99 6.22
N SER A 402 16.18 18.38 5.10
CA SER A 402 17.20 17.31 5.04
C SER A 402 18.60 17.88 4.88
#